data_AF-A0A7X0NPJ0-F1
#
_entry.id   AF-A0A7X0NPJ0-F1
#
_cell.length_a   1.000
_cell.length_b   1.000
_cell.length_c   1.000
_cell.angle_alpha   90.00
_cell.angle_beta   90.00
_cell.angle_gamma   90.00
#
_symmetry.space_group_name_H-M   'P 1'
#
loop_
_entity.id
_entity.type
_entity.pdbx_description
1 polymer ?
#
loop_
_entity_poly.entity_id
_entity_poly.type
_entity_poly.pdbx_seq_one_letter_code
_entity_poly.pdbx_strand_id
1 'polypeptide(L)'
;MHSLNTTARTPITHVHTLGPSGTNLEAAAHAWLTPQGGGEVVLHASLESAIPLIPRTGTHALLACAVYPDLHTLVFSNLAALNMIDSFLMPTHNMVLASSGTTTPKIVATHQAPSSLVPDETDKRIVLSNAQAAIDCADGLADGCITTIVAARQRNLKIIHDFGPVPMIFTVHQVMPDGQGGRG
;
A
#
# COMPACT_ATOMS: atom_id res chain seq x y z
N MET A 1 -33.90 -17.41 10.61
CA MET A 1 -32.80 -18.00 11.39
C MET A 1 -32.13 -19.06 10.55
N HIS A 2 -31.03 -18.72 9.86
CA HIS A 2 -30.12 -19.71 9.31
C HIS A 2 -28.82 -19.57 10.11
N SER A 3 -28.57 -20.60 10.91
CA SER A 3 -27.36 -20.72 11.73
C SER A 3 -26.18 -20.86 10.78
N LEU A 4 -25.35 -19.83 10.69
CA LEU A 4 -24.05 -19.94 10.04
C LEU A 4 -23.19 -20.83 10.94
N ASN A 5 -22.94 -22.05 10.44
CA ASN A 5 -22.04 -23.02 11.02
C ASN A 5 -20.68 -22.35 11.25
N THR A 6 -20.39 -21.99 12.50
CA THR A 6 -19.18 -21.26 12.87
C THR A 6 -18.04 -22.26 13.07
N THR A 7 -17.55 -22.84 11.97
CA THR A 7 -16.19 -23.39 11.99
C THR A 7 -15.26 -22.23 12.35
N ALA A 8 -14.63 -22.31 13.51
CA ALA A 8 -13.68 -21.30 13.98
C ALA A 8 -12.64 -21.07 12.87
N ARG A 9 -12.68 -19.91 12.22
CA ARG A 9 -11.68 -19.53 11.22
C ARG A 9 -10.34 -19.44 11.94
N THR A 10 -9.33 -20.11 11.40
CA THR A 10 -7.95 -19.93 11.83
C THR A 10 -7.65 -18.43 11.86
N PRO A 11 -7.19 -17.87 13.00
CA PRO A 11 -6.93 -16.45 13.10
C PRO A 11 -5.78 -16.05 12.16
N ILE A 12 -5.92 -14.90 11.52
CA ILE A 12 -4.83 -14.31 10.74
C ILE A 12 -3.88 -13.64 11.73
N THR A 13 -2.61 -14.04 11.69
CA THR A 13 -1.56 -13.52 12.57
C THR A 13 -0.46 -12.77 11.79
N HIS A 14 -0.44 -12.91 10.47
CA HIS A 14 0.52 -12.24 9.59
C HIS A 14 -0.20 -11.61 8.39
N VAL A 15 0.07 -10.33 8.12
CA VAL A 15 -0.36 -9.65 6.90
C VAL A 15 0.84 -9.26 6.08
N HIS A 16 0.90 -9.77 4.86
CA HIS A 16 1.91 -9.47 3.87
C HIS A 16 1.42 -8.33 2.97
N THR A 17 2.26 -7.32 2.76
CA THR A 17 1.91 -6.20 1.88
C THR A 17 3.14 -5.58 1.22
N LEU A 18 2.92 -4.63 0.30
CA LEU A 18 4.00 -3.97 -0.42
C LEU A 18 4.65 -2.90 0.47
N GLY A 19 5.97 -2.94 0.55
CA GLY A 19 6.78 -1.92 1.18
C GLY A 19 7.11 -0.74 0.25
N PRO A 20 8.07 0.12 0.64
CA PRO A 20 8.81 0.10 1.91
C PRO A 20 7.94 0.52 3.11
N SER A 21 8.55 0.66 4.30
CA SER A 21 7.86 1.20 5.49
C SER A 21 7.47 2.67 5.29
N GLY A 22 6.45 3.13 6.00
CA GLY A 22 5.80 4.44 5.88
C GLY A 22 4.74 4.53 4.78
N THR A 23 4.33 3.41 4.17
CA THR A 23 3.35 3.40 3.07
C THR A 23 1.91 3.29 3.58
N ASN A 24 0.96 3.71 2.75
CA ASN A 24 -0.47 3.54 3.02
C ASN A 24 -0.86 2.07 3.19
N LEU A 25 -0.14 1.16 2.52
CA LEU A 25 -0.37 -0.28 2.58
C LEU A 25 0.04 -0.88 3.93
N GLU A 26 1.19 -0.47 4.47
CA GLU A 26 1.61 -0.85 5.82
C GLU A 26 0.62 -0.32 6.88
N ALA A 27 0.21 0.95 6.78
CA ALA A 27 -0.80 1.52 7.69
C ALA A 27 -2.14 0.75 7.62
N ALA A 28 -2.59 0.39 6.42
CA ALA A 28 -3.80 -0.40 6.23
C ALA A 28 -3.68 -1.81 6.82
N ALA A 29 -2.51 -2.45 6.68
CA ALA A 29 -2.24 -3.76 7.28
C ALA A 29 -2.32 -3.73 8.81
N HIS A 30 -1.70 -2.73 9.44
CA HIS A 30 -1.82 -2.55 10.89
C HIS A 30 -3.26 -2.23 11.32
N ALA A 31 -3.96 -1.35 10.60
CA ALA A 31 -5.34 -0.99 10.90
C ALA A 31 -6.28 -2.19 10.83
N TRP A 32 -6.08 -3.08 9.85
CA TRP A 32 -6.87 -4.29 9.70
C TRP A 32 -6.55 -5.35 10.78
N LEU A 33 -5.27 -5.56 11.13
CA LEU A 33 -4.85 -6.53 12.15
C LEU A 33 -5.23 -6.13 13.59
N THR A 34 -5.20 -4.84 13.91
CA THR A 34 -5.45 -4.35 15.28
C THR A 34 -6.74 -4.88 15.91
N PRO A 35 -7.93 -4.76 15.28
CA PRO A 35 -9.18 -5.28 15.85
C PRO A 35 -9.24 -6.82 15.94
N GLN A 36 -8.33 -7.54 15.26
CA GLN A 36 -8.23 -9.01 15.31
C GLN A 36 -7.36 -9.54 16.45
N GLY A 37 -6.83 -8.64 17.30
CA GLY A 37 -5.89 -8.99 18.37
C GLY A 37 -4.42 -8.72 18.01
N GLY A 38 -4.16 -8.05 16.88
CA GLY A 38 -2.81 -7.72 16.40
C GLY A 38 -2.17 -8.85 15.59
N GLY A 39 -0.87 -8.71 15.33
CA GLY A 39 -0.10 -9.63 14.50
C GLY A 39 1.13 -8.95 13.89
N GLU A 40 1.77 -9.64 12.96
CA GLU A 40 2.94 -9.14 12.24
C GLU A 40 2.54 -8.58 10.87
N VAL A 41 3.08 -7.41 10.52
CA VAL A 41 3.03 -6.88 9.15
C VAL A 41 4.36 -7.14 8.48
N VAL A 42 4.36 -7.88 7.38
CA VAL A 42 5.54 -8.27 6.63
C VAL A 42 5.57 -7.52 5.30
N LEU A 43 6.60 -6.71 5.11
CA LEU A 43 6.74 -5.86 3.93
C LEU A 43 7.58 -6.53 2.84
N HIS A 44 7.11 -6.44 1.60
CA HIS A 44 7.77 -7.02 0.43
C HIS A 44 8.07 -5.98 -0.63
N ALA A 45 9.11 -6.23 -1.44
CA ALA A 45 9.38 -5.40 -2.61
C ALA A 45 8.37 -5.64 -3.75
N SER A 46 7.75 -6.82 -3.80
CA SER A 46 6.70 -7.22 -4.75
C SER A 46 5.82 -8.28 -4.12
N LEU A 47 4.50 -8.18 -4.31
CA LEU A 47 3.55 -9.19 -3.82
C LEU A 47 3.64 -10.49 -4.64
N GLU A 48 3.92 -10.38 -5.93
CA GLU A 48 4.08 -11.49 -6.86
C GLU A 48 5.24 -12.39 -6.44
N SER A 49 6.38 -11.79 -6.07
CA SER A 49 7.54 -12.53 -5.57
C SER A 49 7.34 -13.10 -4.16
N ALA A 50 6.44 -12.50 -3.38
CA ALA A 50 6.19 -12.90 -2.00
C ALA A 50 5.27 -14.13 -1.89
N ILE A 51 4.20 -14.18 -2.69
CA ILE A 51 3.18 -15.25 -2.60
C ILE A 51 3.76 -16.67 -2.54
N PRO A 52 4.71 -17.06 -3.41
CA PRO A 52 5.27 -18.41 -3.39
C PRO A 52 6.02 -18.77 -2.09
N LEU A 53 6.42 -17.75 -1.31
CA LEU A 53 7.22 -17.90 -0.09
C LEU A 53 6.36 -17.82 1.18
N ILE A 54 5.09 -17.42 1.09
CA ILE A 54 4.21 -17.28 2.25
C ILE A 54 3.76 -18.67 2.73
N PRO A 55 3.89 -19.00 4.03
CA PRO A 55 3.43 -20.27 4.56
C PRO A 55 1.92 -20.49 4.35
N ARG A 56 1.56 -21.68 3.87
CA ARG A 56 0.17 -22.10 3.62
C ARG A 56 -0.43 -22.80 4.83
N THR A 57 -0.51 -22.08 5.94
CA THR A 57 -1.06 -22.56 7.22
C THR A 57 -2.49 -22.07 7.47
N GLY A 58 -2.98 -21.14 6.65
CA GLY A 58 -4.26 -20.43 6.87
C GLY A 58 -4.17 -19.25 7.83
N THR A 59 -3.00 -18.99 8.45
CA THR A 59 -2.79 -17.86 9.38
C THR A 59 -2.23 -16.60 8.71
N HIS A 60 -2.01 -16.65 7.39
CA HIS A 60 -1.42 -15.55 6.62
C HIS A 60 -2.48 -14.91 5.71
N ALA A 61 -2.39 -13.59 5.55
CA ALA A 61 -3.16 -12.86 4.56
C ALA A 61 -2.27 -11.91 3.76
N LEU A 62 -2.74 -11.57 2.56
CA LEU A 62 -2.20 -10.54 1.69
C LEU A 62 -3.11 -9.32 1.69
N LEU A 63 -2.52 -8.15 1.83
CA LEU A 63 -3.22 -6.88 1.71
C LEU A 63 -2.68 -6.09 0.53
N ALA A 64 -3.59 -5.63 -0.32
CA ALA A 64 -3.32 -4.74 -1.45
C ALA A 64 -4.39 -3.63 -1.52
N CYS A 65 -4.11 -2.52 -2.20
CA CYS A 65 -5.13 -1.53 -2.51
C CYS A 65 -5.86 -1.90 -3.81
N ALA A 66 -7.12 -1.49 -3.95
CA ALA A 66 -7.96 -1.79 -5.10
C ALA A 66 -7.41 -1.21 -6.42
N VAL A 67 -6.54 -0.21 -6.34
CA VAL A 67 -5.88 0.43 -7.49
C VAL A 67 -4.46 -0.10 -7.75
N TYR A 68 -4.08 -1.21 -7.11
CA TYR A 68 -2.81 -1.87 -7.41
C TYR A 68 -2.80 -2.32 -8.89
N PRO A 69 -1.83 -1.88 -9.72
CA PRO A 69 -1.90 -2.03 -11.18
C PRO A 69 -2.19 -3.46 -11.65
N ASP A 70 -1.60 -4.45 -10.99
CA ASP A 70 -1.69 -5.87 -11.37
C ASP A 70 -2.52 -6.69 -10.40
N LEU A 71 -3.47 -6.07 -9.66
CA LEU A 71 -4.27 -6.79 -8.66
C LEU A 71 -5.06 -7.95 -9.28
N HIS A 72 -5.62 -7.73 -10.47
CA HIS A 72 -6.34 -8.76 -11.20
C HIS A 72 -5.41 -9.96 -11.51
N THR A 73 -4.22 -9.72 -12.07
CA THR A 73 -3.23 -10.76 -12.34
C THR A 73 -2.85 -11.50 -11.06
N LEU A 74 -2.54 -10.76 -9.99
CA LEU A 74 -2.18 -11.31 -8.67
C LEU A 74 -3.25 -12.27 -8.15
N VAL A 75 -4.53 -11.91 -8.25
CA VAL A 75 -5.65 -12.74 -7.77
C VAL A 75 -5.90 -13.93 -8.69
N PHE A 76 -6.05 -13.70 -10.00
CA PHE A 76 -6.42 -14.75 -10.95
C PHE A 76 -5.34 -15.81 -11.14
N SER A 77 -4.05 -15.45 -11.04
CA SER A 77 -2.95 -16.41 -11.06
C SER A 77 -2.85 -17.25 -9.78
N ASN A 78 -3.59 -16.90 -8.72
CA ASN A 78 -3.50 -17.53 -7.42
C ASN A 78 -4.86 -17.95 -6.84
N LEU A 79 -5.88 -18.21 -7.67
CA LEU A 79 -7.24 -18.60 -7.21
C LEU A 79 -7.27 -19.81 -6.28
N ALA A 80 -6.35 -20.76 -6.47
CA ALA A 80 -6.23 -21.92 -5.58
C ALA A 80 -5.58 -21.57 -4.24
N ALA A 81 -4.80 -20.49 -4.16
CA ALA A 81 -4.04 -20.13 -2.97
C ALA A 81 -4.62 -18.94 -2.20
N LEU A 82 -5.43 -18.10 -2.83
CA LEU A 82 -5.96 -16.87 -2.26
C LEU A 82 -7.49 -16.88 -2.23
N ASN A 83 -8.03 -16.53 -1.07
CA ASN A 83 -9.45 -16.27 -0.90
C ASN A 83 -9.66 -14.86 -0.37
N MET A 84 -10.41 -14.00 -1.09
CA MET A 84 -10.73 -12.67 -0.58
C MET A 84 -11.69 -12.82 0.61
N ILE A 85 -11.27 -12.30 1.77
CA ILE A 85 -12.00 -12.46 3.03
C ILE A 85 -12.55 -11.15 3.58
N ASP A 86 -12.06 -10.02 3.08
CA ASP A 86 -12.48 -8.70 3.53
C ASP A 86 -12.09 -7.61 2.52
N SER A 87 -12.77 -6.48 2.60
CA SER A 87 -12.39 -5.23 1.95
C SER A 87 -12.88 -4.06 2.79
N PHE A 88 -12.04 -3.04 2.96
CA PHE A 88 -12.39 -1.89 3.78
C PHE A 88 -11.90 -0.58 3.17
N LEU A 89 -12.59 0.50 3.52
CA LEU A 89 -12.21 1.85 3.14
C LEU A 89 -11.40 2.49 4.26
N MET A 90 -10.22 3.03 3.94
CA MET A 90 -9.42 3.81 4.87
C MET A 90 -8.85 5.04 4.16
N PRO A 91 -8.85 6.23 4.78
CA PRO A 91 -8.11 7.37 4.24
C PRO A 91 -6.62 7.04 4.18
N THR A 92 -5.98 7.36 3.05
CA THR A 92 -4.51 7.30 2.96
C THR A 92 -3.87 8.32 3.89
N HIS A 93 -2.55 8.24 4.07
CA HIS A 93 -1.79 9.41 4.49
C HIS A 93 -2.05 10.58 3.54
N ASN A 94 -1.99 11.80 4.08
CA ASN A 94 -2.14 13.02 3.31
C ASN A 94 -1.13 13.05 2.17
N MET A 95 -1.61 13.39 0.97
CA MET A 95 -0.76 13.71 -0.16
C MET A 95 -0.29 15.15 -0.04
N VAL A 96 0.99 15.39 -0.28
CA VAL A 96 1.62 16.69 -0.09
C VAL A 96 2.50 17.05 -1.27
N LEU A 97 2.58 18.35 -1.57
CA LEU A 97 3.70 18.93 -2.29
C LEU A 97 4.74 19.34 -1.24
N ALA A 98 5.94 18.77 -1.34
CA ALA A 98 7.06 19.06 -0.45
C ALA A 98 8.32 19.43 -1.23
N SER A 99 9.27 20.08 -0.57
CA SER A 99 10.57 20.44 -1.16
C SER A 99 11.71 20.37 -0.14
N SER A 100 12.94 20.35 -0.65
CA SER A 100 14.17 20.41 0.15
C SER A 100 14.57 21.83 0.59
N GLY A 101 13.78 22.86 0.26
CA GLY A 101 14.05 24.24 0.71
C GLY A 101 13.45 25.37 -0.12
N THR A 102 12.98 25.10 -1.34
CA THR A 102 12.33 26.10 -2.20
C THR A 102 10.81 26.13 -2.00
N THR A 103 10.17 27.30 -2.08
CA THR A 103 8.69 27.40 -2.09
C THR A 103 8.10 27.30 -3.51
N THR A 104 8.95 27.37 -4.53
CA THR A 104 8.56 27.34 -5.95
C THR A 104 9.47 26.34 -6.67
N PRO A 105 9.25 25.03 -6.50
CA PRO A 105 10.03 24.00 -7.18
C PRO A 105 9.80 24.08 -8.69
N LYS A 106 10.85 23.94 -9.50
CA LYS A 106 10.72 23.90 -10.97
C LYS A 106 10.55 22.49 -11.47
N ILE A 107 11.26 21.53 -10.87
CA ILE A 107 11.14 20.10 -11.16
C ILE A 107 10.49 19.39 -9.97
N VAL A 108 9.37 18.71 -10.21
CA VAL A 108 8.63 17.97 -9.19
C VAL A 108 8.62 16.47 -9.51
N ALA A 109 9.22 15.67 -8.64
CA ALA A 109 9.13 14.21 -8.72
C ALA A 109 7.74 13.73 -8.28
N THR A 110 7.13 12.81 -9.04
CA THR A 110 5.80 12.27 -8.71
C THR A 110 5.65 10.86 -9.25
N HIS A 111 4.86 10.03 -8.56
CA HIS A 111 4.30 8.83 -9.20
C HIS A 111 3.26 9.23 -10.26
N GLN A 112 2.98 8.32 -11.21
CA GLN A 112 1.99 8.55 -12.27
C GLN A 112 0.59 8.85 -11.71
N ALA A 113 0.16 8.11 -10.68
CA ALA A 113 -1.20 8.21 -10.15
C ALA A 113 -1.55 9.61 -9.58
N PRO A 114 -0.73 10.25 -8.73
CA PRO A 114 -0.99 11.62 -8.26
C PRO A 114 -0.35 12.71 -9.14
N SER A 115 0.04 12.42 -10.38
CA SER A 115 0.74 13.39 -11.24
C SER A 115 -0.08 14.64 -11.59
N SER A 116 -1.39 14.58 -11.46
CA SER A 116 -2.29 15.73 -11.59
C SER A 116 -2.19 16.72 -10.43
N LEU A 117 -1.60 16.36 -9.30
CA LEU A 117 -1.35 17.27 -8.16
C LEU A 117 -0.13 18.17 -8.37
N VAL A 118 0.71 17.86 -9.37
CA VAL A 118 1.86 18.69 -9.73
C VAL A 118 1.36 19.98 -10.41
N PRO A 119 1.77 21.17 -9.95
CA PRO A 119 1.38 22.44 -10.56
C PRO A 119 1.71 22.51 -12.06
N ASP A 120 0.82 23.10 -12.86
CA ASP A 120 0.94 23.11 -14.33
C ASP A 120 2.23 23.79 -14.85
N GLU A 121 2.72 24.79 -14.11
CA GLU A 121 3.93 25.57 -14.44
C GLU A 121 5.24 24.85 -14.09
N THR A 122 5.18 23.59 -13.64
CA THR A 122 6.35 22.83 -13.16
C THR A 122 6.61 21.58 -14.00
N ASP A 123 7.89 21.30 -14.23
CA ASP A 123 8.33 20.11 -14.95
C ASP A 123 8.11 18.86 -14.10
N LYS A 124 7.38 17.88 -14.65
CA LYS A 124 7.06 16.63 -13.95
C LYS A 124 8.14 15.58 -14.21
N ARG A 125 8.72 15.02 -13.15
CA ARG A 125 9.60 13.85 -13.20
C ARG A 125 8.83 12.63 -12.69
N ILE A 126 8.44 11.73 -13.60
CA ILE A 126 7.71 10.51 -13.23
C ILE A 126 8.67 9.50 -12.61
N VAL A 127 8.33 9.00 -11.42
CA VAL A 127 9.10 7.99 -10.67
C VAL A 127 8.22 6.82 -10.23
N LEU A 128 8.85 5.75 -9.75
CA LEU A 128 8.19 4.47 -9.46
C LEU A 128 7.25 4.50 -8.25
N SER A 129 7.43 5.41 -7.30
CA SER A 129 6.56 5.50 -6.11
C SER A 129 6.60 6.88 -5.46
N ASN A 130 5.61 7.17 -4.62
CA ASN A 130 5.61 8.38 -3.78
C ASN A 130 6.82 8.43 -2.84
N ALA A 131 7.26 7.28 -2.31
CA ALA A 131 8.46 7.19 -1.47
C ALA A 131 9.72 7.53 -2.27
N GLN A 132 9.84 7.03 -3.50
CA GLN A 132 10.95 7.39 -4.40
C GLN A 132 10.94 8.89 -4.73
N ALA A 133 9.77 9.50 -4.91
CA ALA A 133 9.68 10.94 -5.15
C ALA A 133 10.25 11.77 -3.98
N ALA A 134 9.99 11.36 -2.74
CA ALA A 134 10.58 11.99 -1.55
C ALA A 134 12.09 11.79 -1.47
N ILE A 135 12.59 10.61 -1.85
CA ILE A 135 14.03 10.32 -1.92
C ILE A 135 14.70 11.21 -2.96
N ASP A 136 14.19 11.23 -4.18
CA ASP A 136 14.73 12.04 -5.28
C ASP A 136 14.76 13.54 -4.91
N CYS A 137 13.74 14.05 -4.22
CA CYS A 137 13.73 15.43 -3.76
C CYS A 137 14.76 15.71 -2.65
N ALA A 138 14.92 14.79 -1.70
CA ALA A 138 15.90 14.93 -0.62
C ALA A 138 17.34 14.86 -1.14
N ASP A 139 17.58 14.04 -2.17
CA ASP A 139 18.89 13.86 -2.81
C ASP A 139 19.20 14.97 -3.84
N GLY A 140 18.30 15.94 -4.02
CA GLY A 140 18.48 17.06 -4.95
C GLY A 140 18.32 16.68 -6.43
N LEU A 141 17.75 15.52 -6.74
CA LEU A 141 17.41 15.08 -8.09
C LEU A 141 16.12 15.74 -8.62
N ALA A 142 15.33 16.33 -7.72
CA ALA A 142 14.18 17.19 -8.00
C ALA A 142 14.08 18.32 -6.95
N ASP A 143 13.51 19.46 -7.33
CA ASP A 143 13.34 20.60 -6.43
C ASP A 143 12.17 20.39 -5.44
N GLY A 144 11.19 19.60 -5.86
CA GLY A 144 10.02 19.23 -5.08
C GLY A 144 9.54 17.82 -5.37
N CYS A 145 8.57 17.36 -4.60
CA CYS A 145 7.91 16.08 -4.84
C CYS A 145 6.43 16.10 -4.45
N ILE A 146 5.63 15.33 -5.18
CA ILE A 146 4.32 14.86 -4.71
C ILE A 146 4.52 13.53 -3.99
N THR A 147 4.26 13.50 -2.70
CA THR A 147 4.50 12.32 -1.86
C THR A 147 3.49 12.24 -0.70
N THR A 148 3.64 11.26 0.20
CA THR A 148 2.87 11.21 1.45
C THR A 148 3.53 12.08 2.52
N ILE A 149 2.72 12.63 3.44
CA ILE A 149 3.22 13.41 4.58
C ILE A 149 4.25 12.63 5.43
N VAL A 150 4.10 11.31 5.51
CA VAL A 150 5.04 10.43 6.24
C VAL A 150 6.40 10.41 5.54
N ALA A 151 6.43 10.17 4.23
CA ALA A 151 7.67 10.13 3.46
C ALA A 151 8.38 11.49 3.44
N ALA A 152 7.62 12.59 3.29
CA ALA A 152 8.18 13.94 3.37
C ALA A 152 8.84 14.21 4.73
N ARG A 153 8.18 13.85 5.84
CA ARG A 153 8.70 14.02 7.20
C ARG A 153 9.94 13.18 7.47
N GLN A 154 9.96 11.92 7.05
CA GLN A 154 11.13 11.03 7.18
C GLN A 154 12.36 11.58 6.46
N ARG A 155 12.17 12.38 5.42
CA ARG A 155 13.23 13.03 4.64
C ARG A 155 13.48 14.49 5.02
N ASN A 156 12.87 14.97 6.09
CA ASN A 156 12.96 16.36 6.55
C ASN A 156 12.60 17.40 5.47
N LEU A 157 11.68 17.05 4.55
CA LEU A 157 11.22 17.96 3.51
C LEU A 157 10.20 18.96 4.09
N LYS A 158 10.24 20.19 3.58
CA LYS A 158 9.27 21.23 3.92
C LYS A 158 7.99 21.00 3.13
N ILE A 159 6.86 20.92 3.83
CA ILE A 159 5.54 20.86 3.19
C ILE A 159 5.19 22.24 2.64
N ILE A 160 4.96 22.32 1.33
CA ILE A 160 4.49 23.53 0.64
C ILE A 160 2.96 23.55 0.63
N HIS A 161 2.35 22.39 0.34
CA HIS A 161 0.91 22.25 0.27
C HIS A 161 0.48 20.85 0.73
N ASP A 162 -0.65 20.77 1.44
CA ASP A 162 -1.27 19.53 1.88
C ASP A 162 -2.61 19.38 1.17
N PHE A 163 -2.70 18.37 0.30
CA PHE A 163 -3.90 18.05 -0.49
C PHE A 163 -4.90 17.19 0.30
N GLY A 164 -4.54 16.75 1.51
CA GLY A 164 -5.34 15.84 2.32
C GLY A 164 -5.23 14.38 1.88
N PRO A 165 -5.98 13.49 2.56
CA PRO A 165 -5.97 12.07 2.29
C PRO A 165 -6.90 11.72 1.11
N VAL A 166 -6.59 10.63 0.43
CA VAL A 166 -7.48 10.02 -0.58
C VAL A 166 -8.17 8.81 0.06
N PRO A 167 -9.51 8.71 0.05
CA PRO A 167 -10.18 7.48 0.45
C PRO A 167 -9.77 6.32 -0.47
N MET A 168 -9.28 5.23 0.11
CA MET A 168 -8.77 4.08 -0.63
C MET A 168 -9.40 2.80 -0.14
N ILE A 169 -9.82 1.95 -1.08
CA ILE A 169 -10.25 0.58 -0.77
C ILE A 169 -9.02 -0.31 -0.67
N PHE A 170 -8.94 -1.05 0.41
CA PHE A 170 -7.96 -2.12 0.62
C PHE A 170 -8.68 -3.46 0.61
N THR A 171 -8.02 -4.45 0.04
CA THR A 171 -8.54 -5.82 -0.13
C THR A 171 -7.66 -6.76 0.66
N VAL A 172 -8.28 -7.72 1.35
CA VAL A 172 -7.58 -8.71 2.17
C VAL A 172 -7.87 -10.11 1.66
N HIS A 173 -6.81 -10.83 1.36
CA HIS A 173 -6.84 -12.17 0.79
C HIS A 173 -6.17 -13.16 1.73
N GLN A 174 -6.93 -14.08 2.31
CA GLN A 174 -6.37 -15.17 3.09
C GLN A 174 -5.57 -16.10 2.18
N VAL A 175 -4.37 -16.46 2.63
CA VAL A 175 -3.59 -17.54 2.02
C VAL A 175 -4.13 -18.87 2.53
N MET A 176 -4.72 -19.64 1.63
CA MET A 176 -5.39 -20.89 1.94
C MET A 176 -4.37 -21.97 2.34
N PRO A 177 -4.70 -22.83 3.32
CA PRO A 177 -3.91 -24.01 3.62
C PRO A 177 -3.79 -24.94 2.40
N ASP A 178 -2.67 -25.67 2.31
CA ASP A 178 -2.54 -26.70 1.29
C ASP A 178 -3.66 -27.74 1.39
N GLY A 179 -4.18 -28.17 0.23
CA GLY A 179 -5.29 -29.11 0.14
C GLY A 179 -6.68 -28.53 0.40
N GLN A 180 -6.82 -27.24 0.74
CA GLN A 180 -8.13 -26.55 0.87
C GLN A 180 -8.37 -25.50 -0.24
N GLY A 181 -7.41 -25.35 -1.14
CA GLY A 181 -7.45 -24.47 -2.29
C GLY A 181 -8.27 -25.01 -3.45
N GLY A 182 -9.60 -24.93 -3.37
CA GLY A 182 -10.46 -25.38 -4.45
C GLY A 182 -11.92 -24.99 -4.29
N ARG A 183 -12.33 -23.95 -5.02
CA ARG A 183 -13.65 -23.92 -5.67
C ARG A 183 -13.42 -23.55 -7.13
N GLY A 184 -13.57 -24.54 -8.00
CA GLY A 184 -14.06 -24.30 -9.35
C GLY A 184 -15.51 -23.86 -9.31
#